data_AF-A0A7X7XP18-F1
#
_entry.id   AF-A0A7X7XP18-F1
#
_cell.length_a   1.000
_cell.length_b   1.000
_cell.length_c   1.000
_cell.angle_alpha   90.00
_cell.angle_beta   90.00
_cell.angle_gamma   90.00
#
_symmetry.space_group_name_H-M   'P 1'
#
loop_
_entity.id
_entity.type
_entity.pdbx_description
1 polymer ?
#
loop_
_entity_poly.entity_id
_entity_poly.type
_entity_poly.pdbx_seq_one_letter_code
_entity_poly.pdbx_strand_id
1 'polypeptide(L)'
;MSPESWLPDAGVDRGEADPVVRRALASAYGGEESYARAVAALCTARLILPTVPAPPGAEPGLSEREPAGDADGSGPAEDHHGPAMAVVHLRSAAGAKAVAVFTGADALLAWRPDARPVRCTLDDVAATVLETESVAIVVDVAGPHPLVIEAPLVEELARGHRLVELADGGFGWVWLADGGRASPS
;
A
#
# COMPACT_ATOMS: atom_id res chain seq x y z
N MET A 1 24.91 -38.09 12.93
CA MET A 1 24.22 -36.82 13.22
C MET A 1 24.46 -35.90 12.05
N SER A 2 23.49 -35.81 11.14
CA SER A 2 23.45 -34.68 10.20
C SER A 2 23.11 -33.44 11.01
N PRO A 3 23.77 -32.29 10.81
CA PRO A 3 23.26 -31.05 11.36
C PRO A 3 21.96 -30.76 10.62
N GLU A 4 20.86 -30.71 11.37
CA GLU A 4 19.56 -30.24 10.88
C GLU A 4 19.78 -28.85 10.29
N SER A 5 19.55 -28.71 8.99
CA SER A 5 19.52 -27.42 8.32
C SER A 5 18.26 -26.68 8.76
N TRP A 6 18.31 -26.05 9.93
CA TRP A 6 17.40 -24.97 10.28
C TRP A 6 17.72 -23.78 9.36
N LEU A 7 17.20 -23.83 8.15
CA LEU A 7 17.17 -22.68 7.25
C LEU A 7 15.71 -22.36 7.00
N PRO A 8 15.11 -21.39 7.72
CA PRO A 8 13.93 -20.73 7.20
C PRO A 8 14.37 -19.96 5.94
N ASP A 9 14.18 -20.54 4.76
CA ASP A 9 14.31 -19.81 3.49
C ASP A 9 12.99 -19.12 3.12
N ALA A 10 12.32 -18.56 4.14
CA ALA A 10 11.31 -17.54 3.93
C ALA A 10 12.09 -16.23 3.77
N GLY A 11 12.62 -16.03 2.56
CA GLY A 11 13.53 -14.94 2.24
C GLY A 11 13.06 -13.61 2.82
N VAL A 12 13.95 -12.94 3.55
CA VAL A 12 13.77 -11.56 4.00
C VAL A 12 13.20 -10.76 2.84
N ASP A 13 12.02 -10.16 3.01
CA ASP A 13 11.44 -9.33 1.96
C ASP A 13 12.35 -8.10 1.77
N ARG A 14 13.06 -8.10 0.63
CA ARG A 14 14.04 -7.07 0.26
C ARG A 14 13.43 -5.87 -0.44
N GLY A 15 12.10 -5.79 -0.51
CA GLY A 15 11.36 -4.74 -1.20
C GLY A 15 11.33 -4.91 -2.72
N GLU A 16 11.67 -6.08 -3.25
CA GLU A 16 11.53 -6.37 -4.67
C GLU A 16 10.05 -6.32 -5.09
N ALA A 17 9.79 -5.85 -6.30
CA ALA A 17 8.44 -5.85 -6.84
C ALA A 17 8.03 -7.27 -7.28
N ASP A 18 6.77 -7.62 -7.04
CA ASP A 18 6.22 -8.87 -7.56
C ASP A 18 6.18 -8.82 -9.11
N PRO A 19 6.82 -9.78 -9.80
CA PRO A 19 6.82 -9.80 -11.26
C PRO A 19 5.43 -10.01 -11.88
N VAL A 20 4.48 -10.62 -11.17
CA VAL A 20 3.07 -10.73 -11.59
C VAL A 20 2.43 -9.36 -11.61
N VAL A 21 2.59 -8.58 -10.53
CA VAL A 21 2.09 -7.20 -10.45
C VAL A 21 2.71 -6.33 -11.53
N ARG A 22 4.04 -6.40 -11.72
CA ARG A 22 4.75 -5.65 -12.78
C ARG A 22 4.20 -5.94 -14.18
N ARG A 23 3.92 -7.21 -14.49
CA ARG A 23 3.30 -7.58 -15.78
C ARG A 23 1.87 -7.04 -15.91
N ALA A 24 1.08 -7.08 -14.84
CA ALA A 24 -0.28 -6.55 -14.86
C ALA A 24 -0.27 -5.04 -15.11
N LEU A 25 0.60 -4.28 -14.41
CA LEU A 25 0.80 -2.84 -14.64
C LEU A 25 1.20 -2.54 -16.09
N ALA A 26 2.10 -3.34 -16.68
CA ALA A 26 2.54 -3.17 -18.07
C ALA A 26 1.40 -3.26 -19.09
N SER A 27 0.37 -4.05 -18.78
CA SER A 27 -0.80 -4.24 -19.65
C SER A 27 -1.98 -3.33 -19.31
N ALA A 28 -1.93 -2.58 -18.20
CA ALA A 28 -3.11 -1.97 -17.59
C ALA A 28 -3.90 -1.04 -18.52
N TYR A 29 -3.22 -0.30 -19.40
CA TYR A 29 -3.85 0.59 -20.38
C TYR A 29 -4.24 -0.08 -21.71
N GLY A 30 -4.20 -1.42 -21.77
CA GLY A 30 -4.67 -2.21 -22.91
C GLY A 30 -6.20 -2.36 -22.99
N GLY A 31 -6.93 -1.95 -21.95
CA GLY A 31 -8.39 -2.01 -21.88
C GLY A 31 -8.90 -2.10 -20.44
N GLU A 32 -10.21 -1.99 -20.26
CA GLU A 32 -10.86 -1.96 -18.93
C GLU A 32 -10.57 -3.22 -18.10
N GLU A 33 -10.66 -4.40 -18.70
CA GLU A 33 -10.33 -5.67 -18.04
C GLU A 33 -8.84 -5.75 -17.64
N SER A 34 -7.95 -5.18 -18.45
CA SER A 34 -6.51 -5.16 -18.13
C SER A 34 -6.20 -4.22 -16.98
N TYR A 35 -6.89 -3.07 -16.94
CA TYR A 35 -6.84 -2.14 -15.81
C TYR A 35 -7.39 -2.79 -14.53
N ALA A 36 -8.55 -3.44 -14.60
CA ALA A 36 -9.15 -4.15 -13.47
C ALA A 36 -8.24 -5.27 -12.94
N ARG A 37 -7.59 -6.02 -13.84
CA ARG A 37 -6.61 -7.06 -13.46
C ARG A 37 -5.37 -6.49 -12.78
N ALA A 38 -4.91 -5.31 -13.20
CA ALA A 38 -3.82 -4.60 -12.54
C ALA A 38 -4.21 -4.17 -11.11
N VAL A 39 -5.42 -3.62 -10.92
CA VAL A 39 -5.94 -3.27 -9.59
C VAL A 39 -6.12 -4.52 -8.72
N ALA A 40 -6.66 -5.61 -9.26
CA ALA A 40 -6.83 -6.87 -8.54
C ALA A 40 -5.48 -7.46 -8.10
N ALA A 41 -4.44 -7.40 -8.95
CA ALA A 41 -3.09 -7.81 -8.57
C ALA A 41 -2.56 -6.95 -7.40
N LEU A 42 -2.74 -5.63 -7.46
CA LEU A 42 -2.33 -4.71 -6.38
C LEU A 42 -3.08 -4.97 -5.06
N CYS A 43 -4.33 -5.42 -5.09
CA CYS A 43 -5.11 -5.78 -3.88
C CYS A 43 -4.49 -6.94 -3.07
N THR A 44 -3.59 -7.72 -3.68
CA THR A 44 -2.90 -8.86 -3.05
C THR A 44 -1.41 -8.60 -2.82
N ALA A 45 -0.91 -7.45 -3.27
CA ALA A 45 0.51 -7.13 -3.23
C ALA A 45 0.89 -6.43 -1.92
N ARG A 46 2.14 -6.63 -1.49
CA ARG A 46 2.80 -5.68 -0.60
C ARG A 46 3.14 -4.43 -1.40
N LEU A 47 2.79 -3.26 -0.87
CA LEU A 47 3.17 -1.97 -1.40
C LEU A 47 4.16 -1.25 -0.48
N ILE A 48 4.76 -0.18 -1.00
CA ILE A 48 5.66 0.70 -0.25
C ILE A 48 5.11 2.11 -0.34
N LEU A 49 4.69 2.66 0.80
CA LEU A 49 4.36 4.06 0.94
C LEU A 49 5.65 4.83 1.27
N PRO A 50 6.00 5.86 0.50
CA PRO A 50 7.15 6.70 0.81
C PRO A 50 6.83 7.64 1.96
N THR A 51 7.72 7.70 2.94
CA THR A 51 7.68 8.74 3.97
C THR A 51 8.95 9.57 3.93
N VAL A 52 8.83 10.84 4.28
CA VAL A 52 9.97 11.76 4.46
C VAL A 52 9.88 12.39 5.85
N PRO A 53 11.01 12.83 6.44
CA PRO A 53 10.97 13.63 7.65
C PRO A 53 10.00 14.80 7.45
N ALA A 54 9.02 14.93 8.35
CA ALA A 54 7.99 15.94 8.26
C ALA A 54 8.64 17.33 8.32
N PRO A 55 8.40 18.22 7.35
CA PRO A 55 8.75 19.61 7.52
C PRO A 55 7.92 20.22 8.67
N PRO A 56 8.40 21.28 9.34
CA PRO A 56 7.64 21.96 10.39
C PRO A 56 6.24 22.36 9.88
N GLY A 57 5.19 21.90 10.56
CA GLY A 57 3.80 22.22 10.21
C GLY A 57 3.16 21.31 9.14
N ALA A 58 3.74 20.15 8.83
CA ALA A 58 3.08 19.14 8.01
C ALA A 58 1.90 18.49 8.76
N GLU A 59 0.79 18.27 8.05
CA GLU A 59 -0.33 17.47 8.55
C GLU A 59 0.13 16.01 8.78
N PRO A 60 -0.27 15.36 9.88
CA PRO A 60 0.04 13.95 10.12
C PRO A 60 -0.53 13.07 9.01
N GLY A 61 0.27 12.13 8.50
CA GLY A 61 -0.18 11.11 7.54
C GLY A 61 0.20 9.73 8.06
N LEU A 62 -0.78 8.82 8.06
CA LEU A 62 -0.83 7.54 8.77
C LEU A 62 -0.78 7.69 10.30
N SER A 63 -1.88 7.32 10.96
CA SER A 63 -1.88 6.98 12.38
C SER A 63 -0.75 5.99 12.64
N GLU A 64 0.04 6.27 13.68
CA GLU A 64 1.10 5.42 14.20
C GLU A 64 0.52 4.04 14.58
N ARG A 65 0.32 3.17 13.59
CA ARG A 65 0.08 1.75 13.86
C ARG A 65 1.46 1.16 14.01
N GLU A 66 1.96 1.27 15.24
CA GLU A 66 3.15 0.57 15.73
C GLU A 66 3.19 -0.83 15.09
N PRO A 67 4.33 -1.27 14.52
CA PRO A 67 4.45 -2.66 14.10
C PRO A 67 4.09 -3.53 15.31
N ALA A 68 3.20 -4.50 15.11
CA ALA A 68 2.87 -5.47 16.14
C ALA A 68 4.12 -6.33 16.43
N GLY A 69 5.02 -5.76 17.24
CA GLY A 69 6.14 -6.44 17.86
C GLY A 69 5.60 -7.32 18.97
N ASP A 70 6.16 -8.51 19.05
CA ASP A 70 5.77 -9.58 19.96
C ASP A 70 5.57 -9.04 21.39
N ALA A 71 4.38 -9.33 21.94
CA ALA A 71 4.05 -9.03 23.33
C ALA A 71 4.93 -9.88 24.25
N ASP A 72 6.02 -9.28 24.73
CA ASP A 72 6.63 -9.63 26.00
C ASP A 72 6.73 -8.39 26.91
N GLY A 73 6.49 -8.63 28.19
CA GLY A 73 6.06 -7.69 29.20
C GLY A 73 7.02 -6.53 29.50
N SER A 74 6.40 -5.37 29.72
CA SER A 74 6.75 -4.37 30.73
C SER A 74 8.13 -3.69 30.62
N GLY A 75 8.18 -2.63 29.80
CA GLY A 75 9.05 -1.47 30.01
C GLY A 75 8.21 -0.18 29.98
N PRO A 76 8.57 0.88 30.72
CA PRO A 76 7.89 2.17 30.60
C PRO A 76 7.98 2.63 29.14
N ALA A 77 6.88 3.21 28.62
CA ALA A 77 6.84 3.81 27.29
C ALA A 77 7.96 4.85 27.20
N GLU A 78 9.10 4.46 26.64
CA GLU A 78 10.16 5.38 26.28
C GLU A 78 9.58 6.29 25.21
N ASP A 79 9.52 7.59 25.52
CA ASP A 79 9.15 8.64 24.57
C ASP A 79 9.97 8.45 23.29
N HIS A 80 9.37 7.82 22.27
CA HIS A 80 9.96 7.67 20.96
C HIS A 80 9.94 9.04 20.27
N HIS A 81 10.87 9.91 20.67
CA HIS A 81 11.15 11.20 20.04
C HIS A 81 11.87 11.00 18.68
N GLY A 82 11.34 10.14 17.83
CA GLY A 82 11.68 10.13 16.41
C GLY A 82 11.11 11.38 15.73
N PRO A 83 11.75 11.90 14.67
CA PRO A 83 11.14 12.97 13.88
C PRO A 83 9.82 12.45 13.30
N ALA A 84 8.74 13.24 13.44
CA ALA A 84 7.47 12.95 12.78
C ALA A 84 7.69 12.70 11.29
N MET A 85 7.07 11.67 10.73
CA MET A 85 7.20 11.29 9.33
C MET A 85 5.91 11.65 8.60
N ALA A 86 6.03 12.19 7.39
CA ALA A 86 4.88 12.56 6.57
C ALA A 86 4.82 11.72 5.29
N VAL A 87 3.60 11.35 4.91
CA VAL A 87 3.32 10.74 3.59
C VAL A 87 3.62 11.77 2.51
N VAL A 88 4.28 11.32 1.44
CA VAL A 88 4.55 12.20 0.31
C VAL A 88 3.36 12.25 -0.63
N HIS A 89 2.78 13.45 -0.78
CA HIS A 89 1.76 13.73 -1.78
C HIS A 89 2.39 14.24 -3.08
N LEU A 90 1.87 13.74 -4.21
CA LEU A 90 2.06 14.38 -5.51
C LEU A 90 1.01 15.47 -5.68
N ARG A 91 1.35 16.52 -6.42
CA ARG A 91 0.43 17.61 -6.74
C ARG A 91 0.39 17.79 -8.25
N SER A 92 -0.80 17.74 -8.83
CA SER A 92 -0.99 18.05 -10.25
C SER A 92 -0.80 19.55 -10.50
N ALA A 93 -0.62 19.95 -11.76
CA ALA A 93 -0.56 21.36 -12.15
C ALA A 93 -1.85 22.13 -11.78
N ALA A 94 -3.00 21.43 -11.76
CA ALA A 94 -4.28 21.97 -11.33
C ALA A 94 -4.45 22.01 -9.80
N GLY A 95 -3.47 21.54 -9.04
CA GLY A 95 -3.45 21.59 -7.58
C GLY A 95 -4.07 20.40 -6.86
N ALA A 96 -4.57 19.40 -7.59
CA ALA A 96 -5.12 18.19 -6.99
C ALA A 96 -4.01 17.36 -6.33
N LYS A 97 -4.28 16.79 -5.15
CA LYS A 97 -3.36 15.94 -4.40
C LYS A 97 -3.55 14.48 -4.78
N ALA A 98 -2.47 13.72 -4.89
CA ALA A 98 -2.50 12.27 -5.03
C ALA A 98 -1.49 11.63 -4.09
N VAL A 99 -1.74 10.41 -3.64
CA VAL A 99 -0.82 9.64 -2.80
C VAL A 99 0.06 8.78 -3.71
N ALA A 100 1.38 8.92 -3.59
CA ALA A 100 2.32 8.06 -4.31
C ALA A 100 2.52 6.74 -3.56
N VAL A 101 2.56 5.62 -4.28
CA VAL A 101 2.87 4.31 -3.73
C VAL A 101 3.72 3.52 -4.72
N PHE A 102 4.54 2.59 -4.23
CA PHE A 102 5.46 1.82 -5.06
C PHE A 102 5.28 0.33 -4.88
N THR A 103 5.41 -0.43 -5.98
CA THR A 103 5.37 -1.90 -5.94
C THR A 103 6.72 -2.49 -5.51
N GLY A 104 7.82 -1.76 -5.75
CA GLY A 104 9.16 -2.18 -5.35
C GLY A 104 10.12 -1.03 -5.06
N ALA A 105 11.20 -1.37 -4.35
CA ALA A 105 12.27 -0.46 -3.93
C ALA A 105 13.00 0.15 -5.14
N ASP A 106 13.06 -0.55 -6.27
CA ASP A 106 13.61 -0.05 -7.52
C ASP A 106 12.88 1.21 -8.00
N ALA A 107 11.55 1.20 -8.02
CA ALA A 107 10.74 2.35 -8.44
C ALA A 107 10.75 3.46 -7.38
N LEU A 108 10.74 3.11 -6.09
CA LEU A 108 10.86 4.09 -4.99
C LEU A 108 12.19 4.85 -5.07
N LEU A 109 13.31 4.14 -5.17
CA LEU A 109 14.64 4.74 -5.18
C LEU A 109 14.93 5.50 -6.48
N ALA A 110 14.38 5.06 -7.61
CA ALA A 110 14.42 5.84 -8.85
C ALA A 110 13.68 7.18 -8.74
N TRP A 111 12.59 7.22 -7.96
CA TRP A 111 11.83 8.44 -7.73
C TRP A 111 12.47 9.34 -6.66
N ARG A 112 12.80 8.77 -5.50
CA ARG A 112 13.26 9.52 -4.33
C ARG A 112 14.19 8.68 -3.43
N PRO A 113 15.52 8.75 -3.64
CA PRO A 113 16.50 7.93 -2.92
C PRO A 113 16.53 8.12 -1.39
N ASP A 114 16.09 9.29 -0.90
CA ASP A 114 16.07 9.65 0.52
C ASP A 114 14.74 9.31 1.23
N ALA A 115 13.75 8.77 0.51
CA ALA A 115 12.48 8.36 1.09
C ALA A 115 12.67 7.12 2.00
N ARG A 116 12.00 7.13 3.15
CA ARG A 116 11.94 5.98 4.05
C ARG A 116 10.76 5.08 3.66
N PRO A 117 11.00 3.78 3.40
CA PRO A 117 9.94 2.87 2.96
C PRO A 117 9.07 2.43 4.14
N VAL A 118 7.74 2.56 4.00
CA VAL A 118 6.75 1.97 4.92
C VAL A 118 5.96 0.92 4.16
N ARG A 119 5.87 -0.29 4.71
CA ARG A 119 5.06 -1.37 4.12
C ARG A 119 3.58 -1.07 4.34
N CYS A 120 2.77 -1.24 3.31
CA CYS A 120 1.33 -1.03 3.37
C CYS A 120 0.60 -1.93 2.38
N THR A 121 -0.72 -2.01 2.51
CA THR A 121 -1.62 -2.60 1.52
C THR A 121 -2.26 -1.52 0.64
N LEU A 122 -3.03 -1.92 -0.37
CA LEU A 122 -3.75 -0.96 -1.21
C LEU A 122 -4.90 -0.27 -0.46
N ASP A 123 -5.55 -0.96 0.47
CA ASP A 123 -6.59 -0.40 1.34
C ASP A 123 -6.05 0.65 2.31
N ASP A 124 -4.86 0.45 2.89
CA ASP A 124 -4.16 1.48 3.71
C ASP A 124 -3.92 2.77 2.91
N VAL A 125 -3.50 2.61 1.64
CA VAL A 125 -3.20 3.74 0.75
C VAL A 125 -4.49 4.46 0.35
N ALA A 126 -5.56 3.72 0.08
CA ALA A 126 -6.87 4.28 -0.23
C ALA A 126 -7.46 5.05 0.97
N ALA A 127 -7.34 4.52 2.19
CA ALA A 127 -7.70 5.24 3.40
C ALA A 127 -6.90 6.55 3.53
N THR A 128 -5.58 6.50 3.29
CA THR A 128 -4.71 7.69 3.29
C THR A 128 -5.17 8.73 2.27
N VAL A 129 -5.63 8.31 1.09
CA VAL A 129 -6.18 9.23 0.08
C VAL A 129 -7.36 10.02 0.65
N LEU A 130 -8.29 9.35 1.35
CA LEU A 130 -9.45 10.00 1.94
C LEU A 130 -9.06 10.92 3.12
N GLU A 131 -8.22 10.43 4.04
CA GLU A 131 -7.77 11.18 5.22
C GLU A 131 -7.04 12.48 4.84
N THR A 132 -6.30 12.44 3.75
CA THR A 132 -5.49 13.58 3.29
C THR A 132 -6.18 14.41 2.21
N GLU A 133 -7.47 14.19 1.94
CA GLU A 133 -8.24 14.87 0.88
C GLU A 133 -7.52 14.84 -0.48
N SER A 134 -6.86 13.72 -0.77
CA SER A 134 -6.30 13.42 -2.09
C SER A 134 -7.40 12.84 -2.99
N VAL A 135 -7.19 12.86 -4.30
CA VAL A 135 -8.19 12.39 -5.27
C VAL A 135 -7.79 11.11 -6.00
N ALA A 136 -6.54 10.67 -5.84
CA ALA A 136 -6.00 9.53 -6.57
C ALA A 136 -4.84 8.86 -5.83
N ILE A 137 -4.60 7.60 -6.18
CA ILE A 137 -3.38 6.86 -5.91
C ILE A 137 -2.55 6.83 -7.20
N VAL A 138 -1.26 7.13 -7.10
CA VAL A 138 -0.31 6.98 -8.21
C VAL A 138 0.70 5.91 -7.85
N VAL A 139 0.64 4.78 -8.57
CA VAL A 139 1.54 3.64 -8.42
C VAL A 139 2.75 3.83 -9.33
N ASP A 140 3.95 3.66 -8.78
CA ASP A 140 5.22 3.61 -9.52
C ASP A 140 5.47 4.81 -10.45
N VAL A 141 5.33 6.04 -9.93
CA VAL A 141 5.49 7.29 -10.72
C VAL A 141 6.82 7.41 -11.49
N ALA A 142 7.91 6.79 -11.02
CA ALA A 142 9.19 6.71 -11.73
C ALA A 142 9.55 5.28 -12.18
N GLY A 143 8.61 4.33 -12.07
CA GLY A 143 8.76 2.97 -12.52
C GLY A 143 8.41 2.80 -14.00
N PRO A 144 8.63 1.60 -14.57
CA PRO A 144 8.46 1.35 -15.99
C PRO A 144 7.01 1.48 -16.47
N HIS A 145 6.04 1.24 -15.59
CA HIS A 145 4.61 1.20 -15.91
C HIS A 145 3.81 1.86 -14.77
N PRO A 146 3.70 3.20 -14.74
CA PRO A 146 2.90 3.88 -13.73
C PRO A 146 1.42 3.57 -13.92
N LEU A 147 0.67 3.53 -12.82
CA LEU A 147 -0.79 3.36 -12.82
C LEU A 147 -1.44 4.42 -11.94
N VAL A 148 -2.56 4.98 -12.38
CA VAL A 148 -3.37 5.89 -11.57
C VAL A 148 -4.68 5.20 -11.22
N ILE A 149 -5.05 5.23 -9.94
CA ILE A 149 -6.34 4.74 -9.43
C ILE A 149 -7.09 5.93 -8.83
N GLU A 150 -8.28 6.19 -9.35
CA GLU A 150 -9.14 7.31 -8.96
C GLU A 150 -10.46 6.80 -8.37
N ALA A 151 -11.33 7.73 -7.97
CA ALA A 151 -12.71 7.39 -7.67
C ALA A 151 -13.41 6.79 -8.91
N PRO A 152 -14.36 5.84 -8.75
CA PRO A 152 -14.89 5.35 -7.48
C PRO A 152 -14.06 4.22 -6.83
N LEU A 153 -13.05 3.67 -7.51
CA LEU A 153 -12.28 2.52 -6.99
C LEU A 153 -11.61 2.82 -5.65
N VAL A 154 -11.04 4.03 -5.48
CA VAL A 154 -10.45 4.46 -4.20
C VAL A 154 -11.44 4.33 -3.05
N GLU A 155 -12.71 4.67 -3.25
CA GLU A 155 -13.73 4.63 -2.20
C GLU A 155 -14.04 3.20 -1.77
N GLU A 156 -14.14 2.26 -2.72
CA GLU A 156 -14.35 0.84 -2.43
C GLU A 156 -13.14 0.24 -1.71
N LEU A 157 -11.92 0.55 -2.19
CA LEU A 157 -10.67 0.09 -1.57
C LEU A 157 -10.54 0.61 -0.13
N ALA A 158 -10.89 1.87 0.13
CA ALA A 158 -10.85 2.47 1.46
C ALA A 158 -11.88 1.85 2.44
N ARG A 159 -12.94 1.21 1.93
CA ARG A 159 -13.87 0.39 2.74
C ARG A 159 -13.34 -1.02 3.00
N GLY A 160 -12.12 -1.33 2.57
CA GLY A 160 -11.52 -2.66 2.68
C GLY A 160 -12.05 -3.66 1.64
N HIS A 161 -12.77 -3.19 0.61
CA HIS A 161 -13.19 -4.05 -0.48
C HIS A 161 -12.00 -4.32 -1.41
N ARG A 162 -11.74 -5.59 -1.70
CA ARG A 162 -10.67 -6.03 -2.60
C ARG A 162 -11.25 -6.47 -3.92
N LEU A 163 -10.74 -5.91 -5.00
CA LEU A 163 -11.13 -6.33 -6.34
C LEU A 163 -10.48 -7.70 -6.63
N VAL A 164 -11.26 -8.66 -7.11
CA VAL A 164 -10.80 -9.98 -7.52
C VAL A 164 -11.29 -10.31 -8.92
N GLU A 165 -10.49 -11.05 -9.67
CA GLU A 165 -10.91 -11.66 -10.93
C GLU A 165 -11.63 -12.98 -10.62
N LEU A 166 -12.78 -13.18 -11.26
CA LEU A 166 -13.63 -14.35 -11.12
C LEU A 166 -13.27 -15.39 -12.20
N ALA A 167 -13.71 -16.64 -11.99
CA ALA A 167 -13.37 -17.75 -12.90
C ALA A 167 -13.93 -17.59 -14.33
N ASP A 168 -14.96 -16.75 -14.51
CA ASP A 168 -15.56 -16.42 -15.79
C ASP A 168 -14.86 -15.24 -16.50
N GLY A 169 -13.78 -14.71 -15.93
CA GLY A 169 -13.05 -13.53 -16.42
C GLY A 169 -13.70 -12.20 -16.00
N GLY A 170 -14.82 -12.24 -15.28
CA GLY A 170 -15.43 -11.06 -14.66
C GLY A 170 -14.67 -10.59 -13.43
N PHE A 171 -15.13 -9.49 -12.82
CA PHE A 171 -14.55 -8.94 -11.60
C PHE A 171 -15.61 -8.77 -10.52
N GLY A 172 -15.19 -8.92 -9.27
CA GLY A 172 -16.05 -8.73 -8.11
C GLY A 172 -15.30 -8.15 -6.92
N TRP A 173 -16.05 -7.67 -5.93
CA TRP A 173 -15.51 -7.22 -4.66
C TRP A 173 -15.58 -8.34 -3.63
N VAL A 174 -14.50 -8.52 -2.88
CA VAL A 174 -14.45 -9.38 -1.69
C VAL A 174 -14.11 -8.51 -0.50
N TRP A 175 -14.88 -8.65 0.57
CA TRP A 175 -14.62 -7.98 1.83
C TRP A 175 -14.96 -8.93 2.98
N LEU A 176 -14.38 -8.67 4.14
CA LEU A 176 -14.79 -9.35 5.35
C LEU A 176 -16.08 -8.71 5.83
N ALA A 177 -17.16 -9.48 5.91
CA ALA A 177 -18.34 -9.03 6.64
C ALA A 177 -17.93 -8.87 8.11
N ASP A 178 -18.32 -7.75 8.73
CA ASP A 178 -18.15 -7.59 10.17
C ASP A 178 -18.72 -8.84 10.85
N GLY A 179 -17.86 -9.55 11.58
CA GLY A 179 -18.21 -10.75 12.31
C GLY A 179 -19.20 -10.37 13.40
N GLY A 180 -20.48 -10.25 13.04
CA GLY A 180 -21.54 -9.93 13.95
C GLY A 180 -21.51 -10.95 15.07
N ARG A 181 -21.18 -10.48 16.28
CA ARG A 181 -21.76 -11.10 17.48
C ARG A 181 -23.26 -11.04 17.27
N ALA A 182 -23.85 -12.14 16.86
CA ALA A 182 -25.29 -12.34 16.97
C ALA A 182 -25.62 -12.15 18.46
N SER A 183 -26.33 -11.07 18.79
CA SER A 183 -26.97 -10.95 20.09
C SER A 183 -27.99 -12.07 20.20
N PRO A 184 -27.88 -12.99 21.18
CA PRO A 184 -28.95 -13.95 21.42
C PRO A 184 -30.20 -13.19 21.88
N SER A 185 -31.32 -13.49 21.22
CA SER A 185 -32.66 -13.00 21.56
C SER A 185 -33.14 -13.55 22.91
#